data_AF-A0A7F8R974-F1
#
_entry.id   AF-A0A7F8R974-F1
#
_cell.length_a   1.000
_cell.length_b   1.000
_cell.length_c   1.000
_cell.angle_alpha   90.00
_cell.angle_beta   90.00
_cell.angle_gamma   90.00
#
_symmetry.space_group_name_H-M   'P 1'
#
loop_
_entity.id
_entity.type
_entity.pdbx_description
1 polymer ?
#
loop_
_entity_poly.entity_id
_entity_poly.type
_entity_poly.pdbx_seq_one_letter_code
_entity_poly.pdbx_strand_id
1 'polypeptide(L)'
;MASVRIREAEKGDCGHILRLIRELAEYEKLSEQVQISEEGPRVVGYGLYYFIYSTWKGRNVYLEDIYVTPECRGQGIGSEIIKKVAQVALDQGCSQFRLAVLDWNQRAMALYKALGAQDLTETEGWHAFRFEGEAMRKLAGK
;
A
#
# COMPACT_ATOMS: atom_id res chain seq x y z
N MET A 1 12.29 -22.29 7.20
CA MET A 1 11.67 -21.07 6.63
C MET A 1 12.79 -20.11 6.29
N ALA A 2 12.79 -19.49 5.09
CA ALA A 2 13.73 -18.42 4.82
C ALA A 2 13.45 -17.27 5.80
N SER A 3 14.46 -16.84 6.55
CA SER A 3 14.32 -15.67 7.43
C SER A 3 14.16 -14.42 6.55
N VAL A 4 12.96 -13.84 6.53
CA VAL A 4 12.69 -12.58 5.83
C VAL A 4 12.91 -11.44 6.82
N ARG A 5 13.73 -10.47 6.45
CA ARG A 5 14.01 -9.28 7.25
C ARG A 5 13.21 -8.10 6.69
N ILE A 6 12.32 -7.53 7.50
CA ILE A 6 11.64 -6.26 7.20
C ILE A 6 12.51 -5.12 7.74
N ARG A 7 12.80 -4.13 6.88
CA ARG A 7 13.57 -2.92 7.22
C ARG A 7 13.08 -1.73 6.41
N GLU A 8 13.46 -0.53 6.83
CA GLU A 8 13.27 0.66 5.99
C GLU A 8 14.08 0.52 4.69
N ALA A 9 13.52 1.08 3.62
CA ALA A 9 14.18 1.12 2.32
C ALA A 9 15.29 2.19 2.31
N GLU A 10 16.36 1.91 1.59
CA GLU A 10 17.48 2.80 1.37
C GLU A 10 17.58 3.16 -0.11
N LYS A 11 18.42 4.14 -0.47
CA LYS A 11 18.59 4.58 -1.87
C LYS A 11 18.97 3.42 -2.82
N GLY A 12 19.68 2.41 -2.32
CA GLY A 12 20.04 1.22 -3.08
C GLY A 12 18.86 0.30 -3.43
N ASP A 13 17.71 0.45 -2.77
CA ASP A 13 16.53 -0.38 -3.02
C ASP A 13 15.61 0.17 -4.11
N CYS A 14 15.84 1.41 -4.56
CA CYS A 14 14.93 2.10 -5.49
C CYS A 14 14.61 1.24 -6.73
N GLY A 15 15.61 0.64 -7.36
CA GLY A 15 15.38 -0.19 -8.54
C GLY A 15 14.59 -1.46 -8.27
N HIS A 16 14.77 -2.06 -7.09
CA HIS A 16 13.98 -3.22 -6.69
C HIS A 16 12.53 -2.86 -6.39
N ILE A 17 12.30 -1.74 -5.71
CA ILE A 17 10.96 -1.25 -5.42
C ILE A 17 10.24 -0.93 -6.73
N LEU A 18 10.95 -0.35 -7.70
CA LEU A 18 10.41 0.00 -9.00
C LEU A 18 9.96 -1.22 -9.80
N ARG A 19 10.77 -2.28 -9.79
CA ARG A 19 10.40 -3.59 -10.34
C ARG A 19 9.13 -4.14 -9.67
N LEU A 20 9.04 -4.07 -8.34
CA LEU A 20 7.87 -4.58 -7.60
C LEU A 20 6.61 -3.73 -7.80
N ILE A 21 6.74 -2.41 -8.00
CA ILE A 21 5.62 -1.52 -8.39
C ILE A 21 5.06 -1.96 -9.75
N ARG A 22 5.92 -2.29 -10.71
CA ARG A 22 5.47 -2.81 -12.01
C ARG A 22 4.73 -4.14 -11.86
N GLU A 23 5.25 -5.07 -11.05
CA GLU A 23 4.57 -6.34 -10.79
C GLU A 23 3.23 -6.16 -10.05
N LEU A 24 3.12 -5.16 -9.18
CA LEU A 24 1.85 -4.75 -8.56
C LEU A 24 0.89 -4.22 -9.62
N ALA A 25 1.33 -3.30 -10.48
CA ALA A 25 0.50 -2.75 -11.55
C ALA A 25 -0.01 -3.84 -12.51
N GLU A 26 0.81 -4.82 -12.85
CA GLU A 26 0.39 -5.99 -13.62
C GLU A 26 -0.66 -6.83 -12.87
N TYR A 27 -0.45 -7.09 -11.58
CA TYR A 27 -1.40 -7.81 -10.73
C TYR A 27 -2.75 -7.07 -10.60
N GLU A 28 -2.71 -5.74 -10.57
CA GLU A 28 -3.89 -4.87 -10.46
C GLU A 28 -4.56 -4.55 -11.80
N LYS A 29 -4.02 -5.04 -12.91
CA LYS A 29 -4.48 -4.73 -14.27
C LYS A 29 -4.37 -3.24 -14.62
N LEU A 30 -3.38 -2.57 -14.05
CA LEU A 30 -3.04 -1.16 -14.23
C LEU A 30 -1.65 -0.97 -14.87
N SER A 31 -1.15 -1.96 -15.62
CA SER A 31 0.20 -1.97 -16.20
C SER A 31 0.49 -0.78 -17.12
N GLU A 32 -0.54 -0.17 -17.72
CA GLU A 32 -0.39 1.06 -18.53
C GLU A 32 0.06 2.29 -17.72
N GLN A 33 -0.04 2.24 -16.39
CA GLN A 33 0.33 3.35 -15.49
C GLN A 33 1.81 3.34 -15.09
N VAL A 34 2.60 2.33 -15.49
CA VAL A 34 4.00 2.16 -15.07
C VAL A 34 4.89 1.79 -16.27
N GLN A 35 5.89 2.62 -16.60
CA GLN A 35 6.83 2.39 -17.72
C GLN A 35 8.29 2.36 -17.25
N ILE A 36 8.79 1.25 -16.69
CA ILE A 36 10.19 1.19 -16.20
C ILE A 36 10.81 -0.22 -16.33
N SER A 37 12.14 -0.28 -16.52
CA SER A 37 12.95 -1.50 -16.65
C SER A 37 14.18 -1.45 -15.73
N GLU A 38 14.20 -2.21 -14.63
CA GLU A 38 15.43 -2.48 -13.87
C GLU A 38 15.42 -3.93 -13.34
N GLU A 39 16.59 -4.57 -13.36
CA GLU A 39 16.85 -5.90 -12.81
C GLU A 39 17.90 -5.83 -11.68
N GLY A 40 17.67 -6.55 -10.58
CA GLY A 40 18.59 -6.67 -9.44
C GLY A 40 18.10 -7.68 -8.38
N PRO A 41 18.97 -8.30 -7.56
CA PRO A 41 18.57 -9.37 -6.64
C PRO A 41 17.99 -8.93 -5.27
N ARG A 42 16.98 -9.72 -4.82
CA ARG A 42 16.54 -10.09 -3.44
C ARG A 42 15.65 -9.19 -2.55
N VAL A 43 14.89 -8.24 -3.11
CA VAL A 43 13.68 -7.72 -2.43
C VAL A 43 12.46 -8.48 -2.96
N VAL A 44 11.66 -9.06 -2.07
CA VAL A 44 10.52 -9.93 -2.42
C VAL A 44 9.16 -9.29 -2.09
N GLY A 45 9.17 -8.07 -1.56
CA GLY A 45 7.97 -7.32 -1.24
C GLY A 45 8.31 -5.94 -0.68
N TYR A 46 7.32 -5.06 -0.70
CA TYR A 46 7.44 -3.70 -0.17
C TYR A 46 6.10 -3.23 0.44
N GLY A 47 6.19 -2.20 1.27
CA GLY A 47 5.05 -1.41 1.73
C GLY A 47 5.38 0.07 1.60
N LEU A 48 4.59 0.81 0.82
CA LEU A 48 4.72 2.25 0.63
C LEU A 48 3.65 2.96 1.45
N TYR A 49 4.05 3.87 2.33
CA TYR A 49 3.11 4.59 3.19
C TYR A 49 3.52 6.04 3.36
N TYR A 50 2.56 6.87 3.77
CA TYR A 50 2.77 8.26 4.13
C TYR A 50 1.86 8.69 5.29
N PHE A 51 2.16 9.82 5.91
CA PHE A 51 1.32 10.37 6.98
C PHE A 51 0.16 11.17 6.39
N ILE A 52 -1.02 10.93 6.95
CA ILE A 52 -2.25 11.68 6.70
C ILE A 52 -2.74 12.32 8.00
N TYR A 53 -3.79 13.13 7.90
CA TYR A 53 -4.43 13.72 9.07
C TYR A 53 -5.93 13.47 9.07
N SER A 54 -6.47 13.10 10.22
CA SER A 54 -7.89 13.01 10.47
C SER A 54 -8.28 14.16 11.39
N THR A 55 -9.31 14.93 11.03
CA THR A 55 -9.86 15.99 11.87
C THR A 55 -10.19 15.50 13.28
N TRP A 56 -10.66 14.25 13.41
CA TRP A 56 -11.13 13.68 14.67
C TRP A 56 -10.10 12.84 15.42
N LYS A 57 -9.08 12.32 14.70
CA LYS A 57 -8.12 11.34 15.24
C LYS A 57 -6.66 11.79 15.13
N GLY A 58 -6.42 13.03 14.69
CA GLY A 58 -5.09 13.60 14.55
C GLY A 58 -4.26 12.98 13.43
N ARG A 59 -2.93 12.99 13.61
CA ARG A 59 -1.96 12.40 12.68
C ARG A 59 -2.18 10.89 12.56
N ASN A 60 -2.17 10.37 11.35
CA ASN A 60 -2.38 8.97 11.03
C ASN A 60 -1.52 8.54 9.83
N VAL A 61 -1.55 7.25 9.48
CA VAL A 61 -0.81 6.70 8.32
C VAL A 61 -1.78 6.26 7.23
N TYR A 62 -1.41 6.43 5.97
CA TYR A 62 -2.03 5.77 4.83
C TYR A 62 -1.00 4.82 4.20
N LEU A 63 -1.34 3.54 4.13
CA LEU A 63 -0.59 2.53 3.39
C LEU A 63 -1.11 2.56 1.96
N GLU A 64 -0.31 3.16 1.07
CA GLU A 64 -0.61 3.33 -0.34
C GLU A 64 -0.57 1.99 -1.06
N ASP A 65 0.59 1.34 -1.01
CA ASP A 65 0.83 0.09 -1.71
C ASP A 65 1.42 -0.96 -0.78
N ILE A 66 1.02 -2.20 -1.00
CA ILE A 66 1.66 -3.37 -0.42
C ILE A 66 1.71 -4.48 -1.46
N TYR A 67 2.90 -5.03 -1.67
CA TYR A 67 3.09 -6.11 -2.61
C TYR A 67 4.09 -7.14 -2.09
N VAL A 68 3.83 -8.40 -2.43
CA VAL A 68 4.76 -9.52 -2.22
C VAL A 68 4.76 -10.36 -3.50
N THR A 69 5.94 -10.73 -3.99
CA THR A 69 6.09 -11.53 -5.20
C THR A 69 5.35 -12.87 -5.07
N PRO A 70 4.76 -13.42 -6.14
CA PRO A 70 3.91 -14.60 -6.07
C PRO A 70 4.53 -15.81 -5.34
N GLU A 71 5.82 -16.05 -5.55
CA GLU A 71 6.59 -17.18 -5.00
C GLU A 71 6.75 -17.07 -3.47
N CYS A 72 6.64 -15.85 -2.95
CA CYS A 72 6.84 -15.52 -1.53
C CYS A 72 5.50 -15.32 -0.78
N ARG A 73 4.35 -15.45 -1.47
CA ARG A 73 3.02 -15.34 -0.85
C ARG A 73 2.69 -16.56 0.01
N GLY A 74 1.81 -16.37 1.00
CA GLY A 74 1.40 -17.45 1.92
C GLY A 74 2.41 -17.75 3.04
N GLN A 75 3.53 -17.03 3.08
CA GLN A 75 4.60 -17.19 4.08
C GLN A 75 4.54 -16.15 5.21
N GLY A 76 3.45 -15.39 5.32
CA GLY A 76 3.27 -14.37 6.37
C GLY A 76 3.94 -13.01 6.10
N ILE A 77 4.68 -12.84 5.00
CA ILE A 77 5.43 -11.61 4.69
C ILE A 77 4.52 -10.36 4.64
N GLY A 78 3.36 -10.45 3.98
CA GLY A 78 2.41 -9.33 3.91
C GLY A 78 1.93 -8.91 5.30
N SER A 79 1.64 -9.87 6.18
CA SER A 79 1.26 -9.60 7.57
C SER A 79 2.38 -8.90 8.34
N GLU A 80 3.64 -9.31 8.15
CA GLU A 80 4.78 -8.67 8.81
C GLU A 80 5.03 -7.24 8.30
N ILE A 81 4.82 -6.97 7.00
CA ILE A 81 4.85 -5.60 6.45
C ILE A 81 3.78 -4.73 7.13
N ILE A 82 2.53 -5.21 7.20
CA ILE A 82 1.42 -4.47 7.82
C ILE A 82 1.69 -4.21 9.31
N LYS A 83 2.19 -5.21 10.05
CA LYS A 83 2.59 -5.04 11.46
C LYS A 83 3.69 -3.99 11.62
N LYS A 84 4.67 -3.96 10.70
CA LYS A 84 5.74 -2.94 10.75
C LYS A 84 5.18 -1.53 10.51
N VAL A 85 4.23 -1.37 9.60
CA VAL A 85 3.54 -0.08 9.36
C VAL A 85 2.74 0.33 10.60
N ALA A 86 2.04 -0.62 11.24
CA ALA A 86 1.33 -0.35 12.49
C ALA A 86 2.28 0.10 13.62
N GLN A 87 3.46 -0.54 13.74
CA GLN A 87 4.49 -0.13 14.69
C GLN A 87 4.96 1.30 14.43
N VAL A 88 5.28 1.65 13.18
CA VAL A 88 5.67 3.02 12.80
C VAL A 88 4.56 4.02 13.13
N ALA A 89 3.30 3.67 12.85
CA ALA A 89 2.16 4.54 13.16
C ALA A 89 2.10 4.84 14.67
N LEU A 90 2.18 3.81 15.52
CA LEU A 90 2.16 3.96 16.98
C LEU A 90 3.36 4.75 17.51
N ASP A 91 4.57 4.46 17.02
CA ASP A 91 5.80 5.17 17.39
C ASP A 91 5.73 6.67 17.04
N GLN A 92 4.91 7.04 16.06
CA GLN A 92 4.69 8.41 15.60
C GLN A 92 3.44 9.06 16.19
N GLY A 93 2.82 8.45 17.21
CA GLY A 93 1.64 8.95 17.90
C GLY A 93 0.34 8.86 17.09
N CYS A 94 0.30 8.03 16.06
CA CYS A 94 -0.92 7.77 15.29
C CYS A 94 -1.84 6.82 16.03
N SER A 95 -3.15 6.98 15.83
CA SER A 95 -4.17 6.11 16.43
C SER A 95 -4.82 5.14 15.43
N GLN A 96 -4.56 5.32 14.15
CA GLN A 96 -5.03 4.46 13.05
C GLN A 96 -4.06 4.52 11.87
N PHE A 97 -4.12 3.51 11.01
CA PHE A 97 -3.69 3.64 9.62
C PHE A 97 -4.81 3.16 8.69
N ARG A 98 -4.81 3.66 7.45
CA ARG A 98 -5.82 3.37 6.42
C ARG A 98 -5.15 2.83 5.16
N LEU A 99 -5.92 2.14 4.33
CA LEU A 99 -5.53 1.69 2.99
C LEU A 99 -6.78 1.60 2.12
N ALA A 100 -6.58 1.55 0.80
CA ALA A 100 -7.61 1.12 -0.14
C ALA A 100 -7.29 -0.27 -0.69
N VAL A 101 -8.32 -0.97 -1.15
CA VAL A 101 -8.18 -2.27 -1.80
C VAL A 101 -9.19 -2.35 -2.93
N LEU A 102 -8.77 -2.88 -4.08
CA LEU A 102 -9.66 -3.09 -5.21
C LEU A 102 -10.70 -4.18 -4.87
N ASP A 103 -11.94 -3.96 -5.29
CA ASP A 103 -13.13 -4.78 -5.01
C ASP A 103 -12.98 -6.28 -5.41
N TRP A 104 -12.19 -6.56 -6.44
CA TRP A 104 -11.92 -7.93 -6.88
C TRP A 104 -10.90 -8.65 -5.99
N ASN A 105 -10.10 -7.93 -5.18
CA ASN A 105 -8.99 -8.49 -4.41
C ASN A 105 -9.45 -9.06 -3.05
N GLN A 106 -10.34 -10.05 -3.12
CA GLN A 106 -10.93 -10.73 -1.96
C GLN A 106 -9.88 -11.36 -1.03
N ARG A 107 -8.73 -11.78 -1.59
CA ARG A 107 -7.62 -12.32 -0.82
C ARG A 107 -6.97 -11.25 0.09
N ALA A 108 -6.74 -10.05 -0.42
CA ALA A 108 -6.20 -8.96 0.39
C ALA A 108 -7.23 -8.50 1.43
N MET A 109 -8.50 -8.38 1.06
CA MET A 109 -9.57 -8.06 2.03
C MET A 109 -9.64 -9.06 3.17
N ALA A 110 -9.59 -10.36 2.88
CA ALA A 110 -9.59 -11.40 3.90
C ALA A 110 -8.37 -11.29 4.83
N LEU A 111 -7.18 -10.98 4.29
CA LEU A 111 -5.98 -10.71 5.10
C LEU A 111 -6.19 -9.50 6.03
N TYR A 112 -6.69 -8.37 5.50
CA TYR A 112 -6.89 -7.17 6.32
C TYR A 112 -7.95 -7.38 7.40
N LYS A 113 -9.08 -8.01 7.07
CA LYS A 113 -10.14 -8.36 8.04
C LYS A 113 -9.60 -9.32 9.12
N ALA A 114 -8.79 -10.32 8.75
CA ALA A 114 -8.13 -11.21 9.71
C ALA A 114 -7.11 -10.50 10.63
N LEU A 115 -6.55 -9.38 10.20
CA LEU A 115 -5.67 -8.52 11.01
C LEU A 115 -6.43 -7.47 11.83
N GLY A 116 -7.77 -7.45 11.77
CA GLY A 116 -8.62 -6.54 12.55
C GLY A 116 -9.02 -5.24 11.82
N ALA A 117 -8.78 -5.12 10.52
CA ALA A 117 -9.24 -3.98 9.75
C ALA A 117 -10.77 -4.01 9.57
N GLN A 118 -11.40 -2.84 9.60
CA GLN A 118 -12.81 -2.64 9.28
C GLN A 118 -12.94 -2.12 7.85
N ASP A 119 -13.96 -2.59 7.13
CA ASP A 119 -14.31 -2.05 5.82
C ASP A 119 -15.16 -0.79 6.00
N LEU A 120 -14.57 0.38 5.75
CA LEU A 120 -15.24 1.67 5.91
C LEU A 120 -16.30 1.93 4.83
N THR A 121 -16.24 1.23 3.69
CA THR A 121 -17.30 1.29 2.67
C THR A 121 -18.54 0.60 3.20
N GLU A 122 -18.39 -0.59 3.77
CA GLU A 122 -19.50 -1.37 4.36
C GLU A 122 -20.05 -0.72 5.65
N THR A 123 -19.18 -0.18 6.50
CA THR A 123 -19.56 0.28 7.85
C THR A 123 -19.96 1.75 7.94
N GLU A 124 -19.38 2.62 7.09
CA GLU A 124 -19.57 4.07 7.16
C GLU A 124 -20.07 4.68 5.84
N GLY A 125 -20.09 3.94 4.73
CA GLY A 125 -20.62 4.41 3.44
C GLY A 125 -19.73 5.44 2.74
N TRP A 126 -18.41 5.41 2.97
CA TRP A 126 -17.48 6.31 2.27
C TRP A 126 -17.34 5.95 0.79
N HIS A 127 -17.22 6.99 -0.04
CA HIS A 127 -16.90 6.87 -1.46
C HIS A 127 -15.56 7.53 -1.77
N ALA A 128 -14.74 6.90 -2.61
CA ALA A 128 -13.50 7.48 -3.12
C ALA A 128 -13.79 8.30 -4.40
N PHE A 129 -13.49 9.59 -4.37
CA PHE A 129 -13.62 10.49 -5.52
C PHE A 129 -12.25 11.02 -5.94
N ARG A 130 -12.03 11.18 -7.25
CA ARG A 130 -10.82 11.76 -7.83
C ARG A 130 -11.19 12.84 -8.85
N PHE A 131 -10.56 14.00 -8.75
CA PHE A 131 -10.50 14.96 -9.84
C PHE A 131 -9.17 14.79 -10.57
N GLU A 132 -9.20 14.68 -11.89
CA GLU A 132 -7.99 14.52 -12.69
C GLU A 132 -8.06 15.28 -14.01
N GLY A 133 -6.89 15.59 -14.57
CA GLY A 133 -6.74 16.16 -15.90
C GLY A 133 -7.61 17.40 -16.14
N GLU A 134 -8.51 17.30 -17.11
CA GLU A 134 -9.37 18.40 -17.54
C GLU A 134 -10.35 18.87 -16.47
N ALA A 135 -10.84 17.96 -15.62
CA ALA A 135 -11.73 18.32 -14.52
C ALA A 135 -11.01 19.27 -13.53
N MET A 136 -9.74 18.99 -13.22
CA MET A 136 -8.92 19.87 -12.39
C MET A 136 -8.61 21.21 -13.07
N ARG A 137 -8.27 21.19 -14.37
CA ARG A 137 -7.99 22.42 -15.13
C ARG A 137 -9.19 23.37 -15.12
N LYS A 138 -10.38 22.85 -15.41
CA LYS A 138 -11.64 23.60 -15.34
C LYS A 138 -11.91 24.15 -13.94
N LEU A 139 -11.74 23.35 -12.88
CA LEU A 139 -11.92 23.81 -11.50
C LEU A 139 -10.93 24.93 -11.12
N ALA A 140 -9.71 24.89 -11.65
CA ALA A 140 -8.69 25.89 -11.43
C ALA A 140 -8.81 27.13 -12.34
N GLY A 141 -9.76 27.14 -13.28
CA GLY A 141 -9.88 28.20 -14.30
C GLY A 141 -8.69 28.25 -15.27
N LYS A 142 -8.08 27.11 -15.57
CA LYS A 142 -6.92 26.95 -16.46
C LYS A 142 -7.26 26.16 -17.72
#